data_AF-A0AA87ZYT0-F1
#
_entry.id   AF-A0AA87ZYT0-F1
#
_cell.length_a   1.000
_cell.length_b   1.000
_cell.length_c   1.000
_cell.angle_alpha   90.00
_cell.angle_beta   90.00
_cell.angle_gamma   90.00
#
_symmetry.space_group_name_H-M   'P 1'
#
loop_
_entity.id
_entity.type
_entity.pdbx_description
1 polymer ?
#
loop_
_entity_poly.entity_id
_entity_poly.type
_entity_poly.pdbx_seq_one_letter_code
_entity_poly.pdbx_strand_id
1 'polypeptide(L)'
;MADGNVNGVSHDLLVLPLLSSDNRDFLIRNNGDQVMITNLTGKIVGLYFSGSWCGPCRHFTPSLVEIYQEVASKGDFEVIFISSDRDEESFNGYFSEMPWLAIPFSDSDTRKSLKELFNVRGIPNLVFIDRDGKVSTQHGVRIVREYGVDGYPFTLERLNFLKEEEEAAKKNQSLSSVLVSSSRDYLVSNDGNQVLVSELEGKMVGLYFSVNSHGPCREFTPTLVDVYKKLKEKGENFDVVLILLDHQEEEFKQGFEALPWLALPFKDKTKEKLVRYFDVKQLPTLVILGPDGKTLNPNVAELVEEHGVESYPFTPEKLVELAEIEKAKQEAQTLESLLVSEHKDFVIEKGGSKVPVSELVGKNILLYFSAHWCPPCRAFLPKLIKTYHDIKAKDEAFEVIFISSDRSQSSFDDFFSTMPWLALPFGDERKKSLQRKFKVQGIPAVIAIDRFGRTANKDARQAITVHGPDAYPFFEEHIKHLEEKIEEMAKGWPEKVKSQLHVEHELAPIRRKSFRCDGCKEPGYGWSFCCKECNFDLHPNCALKKDEEETKGDHEKAKEGFVCDGDVCRRA
;
A
#
# COMPACT_ATOMS: atom_id res chain seq x y z
N MET A 1 -9.74 13.26 -11.78
CA MET A 1 -10.17 14.46 -11.02
C MET A 1 -9.21 15.58 -11.37
N ALA A 2 -9.75 16.77 -11.57
CA ALA A 2 -9.13 17.91 -12.24
C ALA A 2 -7.77 18.34 -11.65
N ASP A 3 -6.85 18.68 -12.55
CA ASP A 3 -5.53 19.24 -12.27
C ASP A 3 -5.66 20.55 -11.47
N GLY A 4 -5.14 20.51 -10.25
CA GLY A 4 -4.89 21.69 -9.45
C GLY A 4 -3.69 22.44 -10.02
N ASN A 5 -3.97 23.57 -10.67
CA ASN A 5 -3.00 24.55 -11.12
C ASN A 5 -2.04 24.96 -9.97
N VAL A 6 -0.79 24.50 -10.02
CA VAL A 6 0.27 24.95 -9.10
C VAL A 6 1.01 26.12 -9.77
N ASN A 7 0.46 27.31 -9.56
CA ASN A 7 1.12 28.58 -9.88
C ASN A 7 2.38 28.77 -9.01
N GLY A 8 3.49 29.16 -9.64
CA GLY A 8 4.69 29.65 -8.94
C GLY A 8 5.82 30.13 -9.83
N VAL A 9 5.95 29.62 -11.06
CA VAL A 9 6.98 30.05 -12.02
C VAL A 9 6.30 30.32 -13.37
N SER A 10 6.45 31.54 -13.89
CA SER A 10 5.98 31.87 -15.24
C SER A 10 6.69 30.97 -16.26
N HIS A 11 5.93 30.32 -17.16
CA HIS A 11 6.50 29.55 -18.27
C HIS A 11 7.34 30.39 -19.25
N ASP A 12 7.36 31.72 -19.11
CA ASP A 12 8.18 32.64 -19.90
C ASP A 12 9.53 33.01 -19.27
N LEU A 13 9.91 32.37 -18.14
CA LEU A 13 11.21 32.60 -17.51
C LEU A 13 12.33 31.93 -18.31
N LEU A 14 13.26 32.72 -18.84
CA LEU A 14 14.50 32.21 -19.43
C LEU A 14 15.42 31.71 -18.32
N VAL A 15 15.69 30.41 -18.28
CA VAL A 15 16.41 29.77 -17.17
C VAL A 15 17.93 29.83 -17.33
N LEU A 16 18.44 29.91 -18.57
CA LEU A 16 19.89 29.96 -18.82
C LEU A 16 20.61 31.14 -18.14
N PRO A 17 20.08 32.38 -18.13
CA PRO A 17 20.68 33.49 -17.37
C PRO A 17 20.77 33.22 -15.86
N LEU A 18 19.83 32.45 -15.29
CA LEU A 18 19.78 32.13 -13.86
C LEU A 18 20.85 31.12 -13.44
N LEU A 19 21.51 30.49 -14.42
CA LEU A 19 22.67 29.66 -14.16
C LEU A 19 23.92 30.48 -13.96
N SER A 20 23.94 31.79 -14.25
CA SER A 20 25.10 32.68 -14.06
C SER A 20 24.97 33.52 -12.79
N SER A 21 26.09 34.04 -12.29
CA SER A 21 26.13 35.06 -11.25
C SER A 21 27.04 36.22 -11.70
N ASP A 22 27.00 37.36 -11.00
CA ASP A 22 27.78 38.56 -11.36
C ASP A 22 29.28 38.27 -11.55
N ASN A 23 29.80 37.21 -10.93
CA ASN A 23 31.21 36.82 -10.97
C ASN A 23 31.46 35.45 -11.62
N ARG A 24 30.46 34.81 -12.25
CA ARG A 24 30.62 33.49 -12.89
C ARG A 24 29.65 33.28 -14.04
N ASP A 25 30.22 32.98 -15.20
CA ASP A 25 29.53 32.65 -16.46
C ASP A 25 29.83 31.22 -16.96
N PHE A 26 30.43 30.37 -16.11
CA PHE A 26 30.78 28.98 -16.42
C PHE A 26 30.13 27.97 -15.46
N LEU A 27 30.06 26.72 -15.93
CA LEU A 27 29.78 25.50 -15.16
C LEU A 27 31.03 24.62 -15.13
N ILE A 28 31.06 23.59 -14.28
CA ILE A 28 32.20 22.68 -14.18
C ILE A 28 31.84 21.26 -14.64
N ARG A 29 32.79 20.58 -15.27
CA ARG A 29 32.77 19.12 -15.46
C ARG A 29 33.37 18.40 -14.26
N ASN A 30 33.13 17.10 -14.16
CA ASN A 30 33.69 16.24 -13.10
C ASN A 30 35.23 16.10 -13.16
N ASN A 31 35.86 16.51 -14.26
CA ASN A 31 37.32 16.61 -14.41
C ASN A 31 37.87 18.01 -14.07
N GLY A 32 37.01 18.96 -13.68
CA GLY A 32 37.37 20.34 -13.36
C GLY A 32 37.32 21.31 -14.54
N ASP A 33 37.07 20.85 -15.76
CA ASP A 33 36.98 21.74 -16.93
C ASP A 33 35.81 22.71 -16.81
N GLN A 34 36.06 23.97 -17.17
CA GLN A 34 35.05 25.01 -17.20
C GLN A 34 34.34 25.04 -18.56
N VAL A 35 33.01 25.14 -18.53
CA VAL A 35 32.15 25.21 -19.71
C VAL A 35 31.30 26.47 -19.63
N MET A 36 31.42 27.36 -20.61
CA MET A 36 30.64 28.59 -20.68
C MET A 36 29.13 28.28 -20.75
N ILE A 37 28.33 29.01 -19.99
CA ILE A 37 26.87 28.84 -19.97
C ILE A 37 26.25 29.13 -21.34
N THR A 38 26.84 30.03 -22.13
CA THR A 38 26.40 30.35 -23.49
C THR A 38 26.41 29.13 -24.42
N ASN A 39 27.23 28.11 -24.14
CA ASN A 39 27.26 26.85 -24.88
C ASN A 39 26.00 25.99 -24.67
N LEU A 40 25.13 26.37 -23.74
CA LEU A 40 23.84 25.70 -23.49
C LEU A 40 22.69 26.29 -24.31
N THR A 41 22.91 27.41 -25.02
CA THR A 41 21.88 28.05 -25.84
C THR A 41 21.38 27.09 -26.92
N GLY A 42 20.06 26.90 -27.01
CA GLY A 42 19.44 25.98 -27.96
C GLY A 42 19.49 24.50 -27.56
N LYS A 43 20.05 24.16 -26.40
CA LYS A 43 20.02 22.80 -25.85
C LYS A 43 18.83 22.61 -24.93
N ILE A 44 18.39 21.37 -24.82
CA ILE A 44 17.49 20.90 -23.77
C ILE A 44 18.34 20.69 -22.51
N VAL A 45 17.95 21.28 -21.39
CA VAL A 45 18.73 21.26 -20.14
C VAL A 45 17.94 20.59 -19.03
N GLY A 46 18.53 19.60 -18.35
CA GLY A 46 18.00 18.99 -17.13
C GLY A 46 18.66 19.56 -15.87
N LEU A 47 17.93 20.32 -15.05
CA LEU A 47 18.40 20.79 -13.74
C LEU A 47 18.18 19.70 -12.69
N TYR A 48 19.25 19.00 -12.31
CA TYR A 48 19.21 17.85 -11.42
C TYR A 48 19.59 18.22 -9.99
N PHE A 49 18.60 18.33 -9.11
CA PHE A 49 18.80 18.56 -7.68
C PHE A 49 18.96 17.22 -6.95
N SER A 50 20.14 17.02 -6.37
CA SER A 50 20.50 15.74 -5.75
C SER A 50 21.57 15.92 -4.66
N GLY A 51 21.88 14.86 -3.91
CA GLY A 51 22.93 14.85 -2.89
C GLY A 51 23.41 13.45 -2.55
N SER A 52 24.70 13.33 -2.24
CA SER A 52 25.39 12.06 -1.96
C SER A 52 24.74 11.26 -0.82
N TRP A 53 24.26 11.95 0.21
CA TRP A 53 23.65 11.37 1.40
C TRP A 53 22.25 10.77 1.13
N CYS A 54 21.61 11.13 0.03
CA CYS A 54 20.23 10.74 -0.30
C CYS A 54 20.16 9.36 -0.99
N GLY A 55 19.64 8.35 -0.27
CA GLY A 55 19.44 7.00 -0.81
C GLY A 55 18.66 6.93 -2.13
N PRO A 56 17.46 7.54 -2.22
CA PRO A 56 16.68 7.58 -3.46
C PRO A 56 17.43 8.25 -4.64
N CYS A 57 18.30 9.22 -4.34
CA CYS A 57 19.10 9.92 -5.33
C CYS A 57 20.19 9.02 -5.91
N ARG A 58 20.91 8.30 -5.05
CA ARG A 58 21.90 7.29 -5.48
C ARG A 58 21.28 6.18 -6.32
N HIS A 59 20.01 5.84 -6.06
CA HIS A 59 19.28 4.87 -6.88
C HIS A 59 18.85 5.42 -8.24
N PHE A 60 18.45 6.70 -8.32
CA PHE A 60 17.99 7.32 -9.58
C PHE A 60 19.12 7.73 -10.52
N THR A 61 20.29 8.08 -9.99
CA THR A 61 21.41 8.63 -10.77
C THR A 61 21.88 7.70 -11.89
N PRO A 62 22.08 6.38 -11.66
CA PRO A 62 22.45 5.45 -12.73
C PRO A 62 21.46 5.45 -13.90
N SER A 63 20.15 5.49 -13.61
CA SER A 63 19.12 5.55 -14.66
C SER A 63 19.21 6.83 -15.49
N LEU A 64 19.48 7.98 -14.84
CA LEU A 64 19.68 9.25 -15.55
C LEU A 64 20.97 9.25 -16.37
N VAL A 65 22.04 8.61 -15.89
CA VAL A 65 23.30 8.44 -16.64
C VAL A 65 23.09 7.66 -17.92
N GLU A 66 22.36 6.54 -17.87
CA GLU A 66 22.03 5.74 -19.06
C GLU A 66 21.30 6.59 -20.11
N ILE A 67 20.23 7.30 -19.70
CA ILE A 67 19.43 8.12 -20.61
C ILE A 67 20.26 9.29 -21.16
N TYR A 68 21.07 9.93 -20.32
CA TYR A 68 21.99 10.98 -20.75
C TYR A 68 22.93 10.46 -21.83
N GLN A 69 23.54 9.28 -21.67
CA GLN A 69 24.46 8.72 -22.66
C GLN A 69 23.75 8.39 -23.99
N GLU A 70 22.56 7.79 -23.93
CA GLU A 70 21.77 7.46 -25.12
C GLU A 70 21.34 8.74 -25.88
N VAL A 71 20.90 9.77 -25.16
CA VAL A 71 20.39 11.01 -25.76
C VAL A 71 21.50 11.99 -26.14
N ALA A 72 22.59 12.09 -25.37
CA ALA A 72 23.69 13.02 -25.65
C ALA A 72 24.38 12.74 -26.99
N SER A 73 24.29 11.51 -27.50
CA SER A 73 24.70 11.15 -28.87
C SER A 73 24.01 12.00 -29.96
N LYS A 74 22.84 12.59 -29.66
CA LYS A 74 22.07 13.48 -30.55
C LYS A 74 22.54 14.95 -30.49
N GLY A 75 23.37 15.31 -29.50
CA GLY A 75 24.11 16.58 -29.42
C GLY A 75 23.41 17.77 -28.76
N ASP A 76 22.13 17.66 -28.37
CA ASP A 76 21.32 18.80 -27.92
C ASP A 76 20.69 18.62 -26.53
N PHE A 77 21.23 17.71 -25.71
CA PHE A 77 20.81 17.49 -24.33
C PHE A 77 22.00 17.64 -23.37
N GLU A 78 21.80 18.36 -22.26
CA GLU A 78 22.79 18.52 -21.19
C GLU A 78 22.11 18.44 -19.82
N VAL A 79 22.82 17.95 -18.81
CA VAL A 79 22.35 17.93 -17.42
C VAL A 79 23.23 18.84 -16.56
N ILE A 80 22.61 19.54 -15.62
CA ILE A 80 23.31 20.40 -14.67
C ILE A 80 22.98 19.90 -13.27
N PHE A 81 23.99 19.40 -12.57
CA PHE A 81 23.88 18.98 -11.19
C PHE A 81 23.87 20.19 -10.25
N ILE A 82 22.83 20.27 -9.43
CA ILE A 82 22.66 21.23 -8.34
C ILE A 82 22.74 20.45 -7.03
N SER A 83 23.93 20.44 -6.44
CA SER A 83 24.19 19.68 -5.22
C SER A 83 23.49 20.25 -3.98
N SER A 84 22.94 19.34 -3.18
CA SER A 84 22.46 19.55 -1.81
C SER A 84 23.42 19.01 -0.75
N ASP A 85 24.66 18.71 -1.13
CA ASP A 85 25.72 18.30 -0.21
C ASP A 85 26.16 19.47 0.66
N ARG A 86 26.64 19.14 1.86
CA ARG A 86 27.01 20.12 2.90
C ARG A 86 28.48 20.49 2.88
N ASP A 87 29.30 19.70 2.19
CA ASP A 87 30.74 19.83 2.09
C ASP A 87 31.22 19.44 0.68
N GLU A 88 32.39 19.96 0.33
CA GLU A 88 32.99 19.82 -1.01
C GLU A 88 33.50 18.39 -1.28
N GLU A 89 33.89 17.65 -0.24
CA GLU A 89 34.32 16.26 -0.37
C GLU A 89 33.16 15.36 -0.82
N SER A 90 32.02 15.47 -0.15
CA SER A 90 30.79 14.76 -0.50
C SER A 90 30.29 15.12 -1.90
N PHE A 91 30.37 16.40 -2.26
CA PHE A 91 30.06 16.88 -3.61
C PHE A 91 30.96 16.23 -4.66
N ASN A 92 32.28 16.30 -4.49
CA ASN A 92 33.24 15.78 -5.46
C ASN A 92 33.15 14.26 -5.59
N GLY A 93 33.00 13.54 -4.48
CA GLY A 93 32.86 12.09 -4.48
C GLY A 93 31.67 11.65 -5.33
N TYR A 94 30.50 12.24 -5.13
CA TYR A 94 29.30 11.88 -5.85
C TYR A 94 29.27 12.42 -7.30
N PHE A 95 29.77 13.63 -7.53
CA PHE A 95 29.83 14.22 -8.88
C PHE A 95 30.82 13.50 -9.79
N SER A 96 31.84 12.83 -9.24
CA SER A 96 32.83 12.06 -10.02
C SER A 96 32.19 10.97 -10.90
N GLU A 97 31.05 10.42 -10.48
CA GLU A 97 30.32 9.37 -11.19
C GLU A 97 29.39 9.92 -12.30
N MET A 98 29.27 11.23 -12.42
CA MET A 98 28.30 11.89 -13.31
C MET A 98 28.96 12.43 -14.59
N PRO A 99 28.43 12.13 -15.80
CA PRO A 99 29.04 12.52 -17.07
C PRO A 99 28.67 13.95 -17.55
N TRP A 100 28.03 14.75 -16.70
CA TRP A 100 27.41 16.03 -17.04
C TRP A 100 28.01 17.21 -16.24
N LEU A 101 27.42 18.40 -16.37
CA LEU A 101 27.92 19.64 -15.76
C LEU A 101 27.39 19.83 -14.33
N ALA A 102 28.02 20.70 -13.55
CA ALA A 102 27.52 21.12 -12.24
C ALA A 102 27.67 22.63 -12.02
N ILE A 103 26.80 23.18 -11.17
CA ILE A 103 27.07 24.47 -10.51
C ILE A 103 28.24 24.23 -9.53
N PRO A 104 29.32 25.03 -9.59
CA PRO A 104 30.44 24.88 -8.67
C PRO A 104 29.98 24.87 -7.21
N PHE A 105 30.58 24.00 -6.38
CA PHE A 105 30.19 23.89 -4.97
C PHE A 105 30.32 25.23 -4.22
N SER A 106 31.32 26.03 -4.59
CA SER A 106 31.56 27.38 -4.06
C SER A 106 30.43 28.39 -4.35
N ASP A 107 29.63 28.19 -5.40
CA ASP A 107 28.49 29.05 -5.73
C ASP A 107 27.22 28.58 -5.01
N SER A 108 27.21 28.75 -3.69
CA SER A 108 26.07 28.37 -2.85
C SER A 108 24.83 29.22 -3.10
N ASP A 109 25.00 30.49 -3.51
CA ASP A 109 23.92 31.44 -3.74
C ASP A 109 23.09 31.05 -4.97
N THR A 110 23.74 30.69 -6.08
CA THR A 110 23.04 30.19 -7.27
C THR A 110 22.31 28.88 -6.97
N ARG A 111 22.95 27.94 -6.26
CA ARG A 111 22.30 26.67 -5.88
C ARG A 111 21.06 26.90 -5.02
N LYS A 112 21.14 27.80 -4.03
CA LYS A 112 20.01 28.16 -3.16
C LYS A 112 18.89 28.86 -3.93
N SER A 113 19.25 29.82 -4.78
CA SER A 113 18.28 30.58 -5.60
C SER A 113 17.51 29.68 -6.55
N LEU A 114 18.19 28.74 -7.22
CA LEU A 114 17.53 27.75 -8.09
C LEU A 114 16.60 26.83 -7.29
N LYS A 115 17.03 26.38 -6.10
CA LYS A 115 16.21 25.52 -5.23
C LYS A 115 14.91 26.23 -4.81
N GLU A 116 15.00 27.50 -4.44
CA GLU A 116 13.86 28.32 -4.03
C GLU A 116 12.93 28.61 -5.22
N LEU A 117 13.50 29.01 -6.36
CA LEU A 117 12.76 29.30 -7.59
C LEU A 117 11.89 28.12 -8.05
N PHE A 118 12.45 26.91 -8.04
CA PHE A 118 11.73 25.69 -8.44
C PHE A 118 10.99 25.02 -7.27
N ASN A 119 10.91 25.67 -6.10
CA ASN A 119 10.22 25.17 -4.91
C ASN A 119 10.59 23.71 -4.58
N VAL A 120 11.89 23.38 -4.63
CA VAL A 120 12.36 22.01 -4.45
C VAL A 120 12.29 21.62 -2.97
N ARG A 121 11.21 20.89 -2.61
CA ARG A 121 10.95 20.42 -1.24
C ARG A 121 11.62 19.08 -0.90
N GLY A 122 12.06 18.33 -1.91
CA GLY A 122 12.69 17.02 -1.74
C GLY A 122 13.57 16.65 -2.93
N ILE A 123 14.53 15.75 -2.70
CA ILE A 123 15.45 15.22 -3.71
C ILE A 123 15.32 13.69 -3.81
N PRO A 124 15.53 13.07 -4.99
CA PRO A 124 15.95 13.71 -6.24
C PRO A 124 14.83 14.56 -6.87
N ASN A 125 15.20 15.68 -7.48
CA ASN A 125 14.30 16.50 -8.32
C ASN A 125 15.01 16.83 -9.64
N LEU A 126 14.27 16.84 -10.75
CA LEU A 126 14.79 17.09 -12.09
C LEU A 126 13.80 17.98 -12.83
N VAL A 127 14.28 19.12 -13.31
CA VAL A 127 13.49 20.07 -14.10
C VAL A 127 14.03 20.09 -15.52
N PHE A 128 13.18 19.87 -16.52
CA PHE A 128 13.57 19.99 -17.92
C PHE A 128 13.24 21.37 -18.47
N ILE A 129 14.23 21.93 -19.15
CA ILE A 129 14.20 23.21 -19.85
C ILE A 129 14.30 22.92 -21.35
N ASP A 130 13.43 23.53 -22.16
CA ASP A 130 13.44 23.39 -23.61
C ASP A 130 14.55 24.22 -24.28
N ARG A 131 14.61 24.14 -25.61
CA ARG A 131 15.60 24.84 -26.44
C ARG A 131 15.45 26.37 -26.40
N ASP A 132 14.28 26.88 -26.05
CA ASP A 132 14.00 28.30 -25.91
C ASP A 132 14.36 28.81 -24.50
N GLY A 133 14.85 27.93 -23.63
CA GLY A 133 15.23 28.25 -22.26
C GLY A 133 14.04 28.31 -21.31
N LYS A 134 12.87 27.81 -21.70
CA LYS A 134 11.65 27.79 -20.89
C LYS A 134 11.47 26.46 -20.17
N VAL A 135 10.71 26.46 -19.07
CA VAL A 135 10.46 25.26 -18.29
C VAL A 135 9.44 24.37 -19.00
N SER A 136 9.88 23.21 -19.50
CA SER A 136 9.01 22.17 -20.06
C SER A 136 8.23 21.43 -18.97
N THR A 137 8.91 21.07 -17.87
CA THR A 137 8.31 20.29 -16.78
C THR A 137 9.22 20.25 -15.56
N GLN A 138 8.61 20.30 -14.37
CA GLN A 138 9.31 20.14 -13.08
C GLN A 138 9.26 18.71 -12.55
N HIS A 139 8.67 17.77 -13.31
CA HIS A 139 8.49 16.37 -12.93
C HIS A 139 9.46 15.43 -13.67
N GLY A 140 10.66 15.90 -13.97
CA GLY A 140 11.65 15.17 -14.77
C GLY A 140 12.01 13.80 -14.22
N VAL A 141 12.13 13.64 -12.89
CA VAL A 141 12.42 12.33 -12.27
C VAL A 141 11.35 11.31 -12.62
N ARG A 142 10.07 11.73 -12.55
CA ARG A 142 8.94 10.87 -12.90
C ARG A 142 8.99 10.51 -14.39
N ILE A 143 9.21 11.49 -15.25
CA ILE A 143 9.26 11.29 -16.71
C ILE A 143 10.40 10.36 -17.12
N VAL A 144 11.59 10.51 -16.53
CA VAL A 144 12.76 9.67 -16.81
C VAL A 144 12.48 8.22 -16.38
N ARG A 145 11.82 8.00 -15.24
CA ARG A 145 11.37 6.67 -14.81
C ARG A 145 10.25 6.11 -15.68
N GLU A 146 9.34 6.95 -16.13
CA GLU A 146 8.15 6.51 -16.88
C GLU A 146 8.47 6.22 -18.35
N TYR A 147 9.11 7.16 -19.02
CA TYR A 147 9.29 7.13 -20.48
C TYR A 147 10.73 6.95 -20.91
N GLY A 148 11.70 7.00 -19.99
CA GLY A 148 13.11 6.84 -20.33
C GLY A 148 13.55 7.75 -21.48
N VAL A 149 14.17 7.14 -22.49
CA VAL A 149 14.61 7.82 -23.72
C VAL A 149 13.46 8.22 -24.64
N ASP A 150 12.32 7.53 -24.60
CA ASP A 150 11.16 7.85 -25.45
C ASP A 150 10.55 9.19 -25.06
N GLY A 151 10.73 9.59 -23.79
CA GLY A 151 10.31 10.87 -23.26
C GLY A 151 11.00 12.06 -23.92
N TYR A 152 12.19 11.89 -24.50
CA TYR A 152 12.92 12.95 -25.19
C TYR A 152 12.10 13.47 -26.41
N PRO A 153 12.00 14.80 -26.65
CA PRO A 153 12.75 15.91 -26.05
C PRO A 153 12.21 16.45 -24.70
N PHE A 154 11.43 15.66 -23.98
CA PHE A 154 10.84 15.97 -22.67
C PHE A 154 9.91 17.19 -22.68
N THR A 155 9.35 17.51 -23.84
CA THR A 155 8.34 18.56 -24.01
C THR A 155 6.97 18.06 -23.57
N LEU A 156 6.10 18.98 -23.15
CA LEU A 156 4.72 18.64 -22.78
C LEU A 156 3.96 17.97 -23.95
N GLU A 157 4.17 18.45 -25.18
CA GLU A 157 3.61 17.85 -26.40
C GLU A 157 4.04 16.40 -26.58
N ARG A 158 5.34 16.10 -26.45
CA ARG A 158 5.85 14.73 -26.56
C ARG A 158 5.26 13.82 -25.49
N LEU A 159 5.17 14.30 -24.26
CA LEU A 159 4.63 13.53 -23.14
C LEU A 159 3.12 13.28 -23.30
N ASN A 160 2.37 14.27 -23.80
CA ASN A 160 0.95 14.09 -24.10
C ASN A 160 0.74 13.10 -25.24
N PHE A 161 1.56 13.17 -26.30
CA PHE A 161 1.54 12.18 -27.37
C PHE A 161 1.78 10.76 -26.85
N LEU A 162 2.80 10.56 -26.00
CA LEU A 162 3.09 9.23 -25.42
C LEU A 162 1.92 8.72 -24.55
N LYS A 163 1.28 9.61 -23.78
CA LYS A 163 0.09 9.25 -22.99
C LYS A 163 -1.09 8.86 -23.87
N GLU A 164 -1.35 9.61 -24.94
CA GLU A 164 -2.41 9.30 -25.89
C GLU A 164 -2.14 7.97 -26.61
N GLU A 165 -0.89 7.70 -26.95
CA GLU A 165 -0.45 6.43 -27.52
C GLU A 165 -0.66 5.26 -26.54
N GLU A 166 -0.33 5.43 -25.26
CA GLU A 166 -0.59 4.44 -24.21
C GLU A 166 -2.09 4.17 -24.01
N GLU A 167 -2.94 5.22 -23.98
CA GLU A 167 -4.39 5.07 -23.85
C GLU A 167 -5.03 4.44 -25.10
N ALA A 168 -4.54 4.79 -26.30
CA ALA A 168 -4.94 4.13 -27.53
C ALA A 168 -4.54 2.65 -27.55
N ALA A 169 -3.34 2.32 -27.07
CA ALA A 169 -2.87 0.95 -26.93
C ALA A 169 -3.67 0.16 -25.90
N LYS A 170 -4.14 0.79 -24.81
CA LYS A 170 -5.11 0.16 -23.87
C LYS A 170 -6.45 -0.14 -24.53
N LYS A 171 -6.97 0.78 -25.34
CA LYS A 171 -8.26 0.60 -26.02
C LYS A 171 -8.21 -0.52 -27.07
N ASN A 172 -7.10 -0.63 -27.79
CA ASN A 172 -6.87 -1.65 -28.81
C ASN A 172 -5.90 -2.73 -28.34
N GLN A 173 -5.96 -3.07 -27.05
CA GLN A 173 -5.02 -4.00 -26.43
C GLN A 173 -4.96 -5.32 -27.21
N SER A 174 -3.73 -5.72 -27.53
CA SER A 174 -3.36 -7.03 -28.03
C SER A 174 -2.16 -7.54 -27.24
N LEU A 175 -1.88 -8.84 -27.35
CA LEU A 175 -0.72 -9.44 -26.69
C LEU A 175 0.58 -8.74 -27.10
N SER A 176 0.73 -8.47 -28.40
CA SER A 176 1.90 -7.79 -28.95
C SER A 176 2.01 -6.34 -28.43
N SER A 177 0.91 -5.61 -28.31
CA SER A 177 0.95 -4.25 -27.73
C SER A 177 1.41 -4.21 -26.26
N VAL A 178 1.26 -5.32 -25.54
CA VAL A 178 1.63 -5.45 -24.12
C VAL A 178 3.07 -5.96 -23.99
N LEU A 179 3.43 -7.02 -24.71
CA LEU A 179 4.69 -7.74 -24.50
C LEU A 179 5.78 -7.43 -25.53
N VAL A 180 5.49 -6.76 -26.64
CA VAL A 180 6.49 -6.33 -27.64
C VAL A 180 6.89 -4.88 -27.36
N SER A 181 8.18 -4.60 -27.54
CA SER A 181 8.77 -3.26 -27.47
C SER A 181 9.56 -2.96 -28.74
N SER A 182 9.94 -1.70 -28.93
CA SER A 182 10.81 -1.29 -30.05
C SER A 182 12.14 -2.05 -30.08
N SER A 183 12.62 -2.50 -28.92
CA SER A 183 13.88 -3.23 -28.76
C SER A 183 13.74 -4.76 -28.69
N ARG A 184 12.52 -5.32 -28.60
CA ARG A 184 12.33 -6.76 -28.34
C ARG A 184 10.93 -7.25 -28.68
N ASP A 185 10.88 -8.41 -29.35
CA ASP A 185 9.66 -9.17 -29.69
C ASP A 185 9.64 -10.62 -29.14
N TYR A 186 10.59 -11.02 -28.29
CA TYR A 186 10.71 -12.36 -27.71
C TYR A 186 10.63 -12.39 -26.18
N LEU A 187 10.28 -13.53 -25.59
CA LEU A 187 10.39 -13.86 -24.17
C LEU A 187 11.49 -14.90 -23.96
N VAL A 188 11.83 -15.18 -22.69
CA VAL A 188 12.86 -16.16 -22.34
C VAL A 188 12.22 -17.34 -21.63
N SER A 189 12.54 -18.57 -22.03
CA SER A 189 12.18 -19.79 -21.32
C SER A 189 13.19 -20.14 -20.22
N ASN A 190 12.85 -21.08 -19.34
CA ASN A 190 13.68 -21.46 -18.20
C ASN A 190 15.06 -22.06 -18.57
N ASP A 191 15.22 -22.54 -19.79
CA ASP A 191 16.48 -23.04 -20.37
C ASP A 191 17.28 -21.94 -21.10
N GLY A 192 16.79 -20.70 -21.06
CA GLY A 192 17.44 -19.53 -21.67
C GLY A 192 17.15 -19.33 -23.15
N ASN A 193 16.31 -20.16 -23.77
CA ASN A 193 15.91 -19.99 -25.16
C ASN A 193 14.98 -18.78 -25.35
N GLN A 194 15.06 -18.17 -26.53
CA GLN A 194 14.15 -17.09 -26.92
C GLN A 194 12.90 -17.68 -27.58
N VAL A 195 11.73 -17.21 -27.16
CA VAL A 195 10.42 -17.61 -27.68
C VAL A 195 9.71 -16.37 -28.20
N LEU A 196 9.24 -16.36 -29.46
CA LEU A 196 8.61 -15.16 -30.01
C LEU A 196 7.26 -14.89 -29.32
N VAL A 197 6.95 -13.62 -29.07
CA VAL A 197 5.64 -13.24 -28.50
C VAL A 197 4.48 -13.70 -29.40
N SER A 198 4.68 -13.77 -30.71
CA SER A 198 3.69 -14.28 -31.66
C SER A 198 3.29 -15.75 -31.43
N GLU A 199 4.16 -16.56 -30.79
CA GLU A 199 3.85 -17.96 -30.47
C GLU A 199 2.82 -18.13 -29.34
N LEU A 200 2.50 -17.04 -28.65
CA LEU A 200 1.48 -16.97 -27.61
C LEU A 200 0.15 -16.41 -28.14
N GLU A 201 0.09 -15.97 -29.40
CA GLU A 201 -1.16 -15.47 -29.99
C GLU A 201 -2.23 -16.57 -30.01
N GLY A 202 -3.48 -16.21 -29.65
CA GLY A 202 -4.57 -17.17 -29.54
C GLY A 202 -4.56 -18.03 -28.27
N LYS A 203 -3.57 -17.85 -27.38
CA LYS A 203 -3.54 -18.50 -26.06
C LYS A 203 -4.06 -17.58 -24.97
N MET A 204 -4.58 -18.16 -23.90
CA MET A 204 -4.79 -17.41 -22.66
C MET A 204 -3.44 -17.22 -21.97
N VAL A 205 -3.10 -15.99 -21.59
CA VAL A 205 -1.79 -15.65 -21.04
C VAL A 205 -1.93 -15.02 -19.66
N GLY A 206 -1.34 -15.64 -18.65
CA GLY A 206 -1.22 -15.08 -17.30
C GLY A 206 0.06 -14.24 -17.16
N LEU A 207 -0.07 -12.93 -16.96
CA LEU A 207 1.08 -12.07 -16.60
C LEU A 207 1.26 -12.11 -15.08
N TYR A 208 2.31 -12.79 -14.63
CA TYR A 208 2.59 -12.99 -13.22
C TYR A 208 3.63 -11.98 -12.72
N PHE A 209 3.17 -10.96 -11.97
CA PHE A 209 4.02 -9.99 -11.31
C PHE A 209 4.46 -10.53 -9.95
N SER A 210 5.78 -10.63 -9.75
CA SER A 210 6.36 -11.25 -8.56
C SER A 210 7.65 -10.57 -8.09
N VAL A 211 7.94 -10.74 -6.80
CA VAL A 211 9.18 -10.36 -6.13
C VAL A 211 9.64 -11.57 -5.31
N ASN A 212 10.84 -12.07 -5.53
CA ASN A 212 11.35 -13.31 -4.93
C ASN A 212 11.47 -13.21 -3.40
N SER A 213 11.87 -12.06 -2.89
CA SER A 213 12.01 -11.81 -1.46
C SER A 213 10.67 -11.61 -0.73
N HIS A 214 9.56 -11.47 -1.46
CA HIS A 214 8.24 -11.21 -0.89
C HIS A 214 7.55 -12.50 -0.40
N GLY A 215 7.13 -12.52 0.86
CA GLY A 215 6.51 -13.69 1.51
C GLY A 215 5.30 -14.26 0.76
N PRO A 216 4.23 -13.46 0.55
CA PRO A 216 3.08 -13.84 -0.27
C PRO A 216 3.42 -14.39 -1.65
N CYS A 217 4.40 -13.82 -2.38
CA CYS A 217 4.83 -14.36 -3.68
C CYS A 217 5.44 -15.77 -3.53
N ARG A 218 6.22 -16.02 -2.48
CA ARG A 218 6.79 -17.35 -2.20
C ARG A 218 5.73 -18.39 -1.85
N GLU A 219 4.66 -17.98 -1.19
CA GLU A 219 3.53 -18.85 -0.84
C GLU A 219 2.65 -19.14 -2.06
N PHE A 220 2.44 -18.15 -2.94
CA PHE A 220 1.60 -18.26 -4.12
C PHE A 220 2.23 -19.08 -5.26
N THR A 221 3.54 -18.89 -5.50
CA THR A 221 4.22 -19.47 -6.67
C THR A 221 4.06 -21.00 -6.78
N PRO A 222 4.22 -21.81 -5.71
CA PRO A 222 3.99 -23.25 -5.78
C PRO A 222 2.56 -23.63 -6.21
N THR A 223 1.56 -22.87 -5.76
CA THR A 223 0.16 -23.08 -6.13
C THR A 223 -0.06 -22.80 -7.62
N LEU A 224 0.49 -21.69 -8.13
CA LEU A 224 0.40 -21.39 -9.57
C LEU A 224 1.13 -22.43 -10.44
N VAL A 225 2.28 -22.96 -9.98
CA VAL A 225 2.99 -24.05 -10.65
C VAL A 225 2.13 -25.32 -10.74
N ASP A 226 1.44 -25.70 -9.66
CA ASP A 226 0.53 -26.85 -9.65
C ASP A 226 -0.64 -26.65 -10.63
N VAL A 227 -1.28 -25.47 -10.61
CA VAL A 227 -2.34 -25.13 -11.57
C VAL A 227 -1.84 -25.21 -13.01
N TYR A 228 -0.71 -24.58 -13.30
CA TYR A 228 -0.13 -24.57 -14.64
C TYR A 228 0.14 -25.99 -15.16
N LYS A 229 0.77 -26.84 -14.34
CA LYS A 229 1.05 -28.24 -14.72
C LYS A 229 -0.24 -29.02 -15.01
N LYS A 230 -1.25 -28.91 -14.15
CA LYS A 230 -2.55 -29.57 -14.36
C LYS A 230 -3.26 -29.08 -15.62
N LEU A 231 -3.18 -27.80 -15.95
CA LEU A 231 -3.74 -27.27 -17.19
C LEU A 231 -3.00 -27.78 -18.43
N LYS A 232 -1.65 -27.84 -18.37
CA LYS A 232 -0.85 -28.44 -19.45
C LYS A 232 -1.15 -29.93 -19.66
N GLU A 233 -1.31 -30.69 -18.58
CA GLU A 233 -1.70 -32.11 -18.63
C GLU A 233 -3.09 -32.32 -19.26
N LYS A 234 -4.02 -31.38 -19.03
CA LYS A 234 -5.35 -31.36 -19.67
C LYS A 234 -5.34 -30.88 -21.13
N GLY A 235 -4.19 -30.42 -21.64
CA GLY A 235 -4.07 -29.86 -22.99
C GLY A 235 -4.67 -28.46 -23.15
N GLU A 236 -4.86 -27.73 -22.04
CA GLU A 236 -5.42 -26.38 -22.06
C GLU A 236 -4.43 -25.35 -22.61
N ASN A 237 -4.94 -24.39 -23.37
CA ASN A 237 -4.12 -23.39 -24.06
C ASN A 237 -3.83 -22.17 -23.16
N PHE A 238 -3.18 -22.43 -22.02
CA PHE A 238 -2.80 -21.43 -21.02
C PHE A 238 -1.27 -21.35 -20.88
N ASP A 239 -0.71 -20.15 -21.00
CA ASP A 239 0.71 -19.88 -20.76
C ASP A 239 0.87 -18.79 -19.70
N VAL A 240 2.01 -18.79 -19.01
CA VAL A 240 2.35 -17.77 -18.00
C VAL A 240 3.60 -17.01 -18.46
N VAL A 241 3.59 -15.70 -18.27
CA VAL A 241 4.74 -14.82 -18.48
C VAL A 241 5.08 -14.16 -17.15
N LEU A 242 6.22 -14.54 -16.60
CA LEU A 242 6.75 -14.01 -15.36
C LEU A 242 7.37 -12.63 -15.57
N ILE A 243 6.96 -11.68 -14.73
CA ILE A 243 7.45 -10.31 -14.67
C ILE A 243 8.09 -10.13 -13.29
N LEU A 244 9.39 -10.41 -13.20
CA LEU A 244 10.15 -10.28 -11.95
C LEU A 244 10.54 -8.81 -11.73
N LEU A 245 10.12 -8.29 -10.58
CA LEU A 245 10.34 -6.90 -10.18
C LEU A 245 11.58 -6.74 -9.28
N ASP A 246 12.31 -7.82 -9.00
CA ASP A 246 13.57 -7.79 -8.26
C ASP A 246 14.65 -6.98 -9.00
N HIS A 247 15.60 -6.47 -8.21
CA HIS A 247 16.71 -5.63 -8.69
C HIS A 247 18.03 -6.40 -8.90
N GLN A 248 18.11 -7.69 -8.51
CA GLN A 248 19.32 -8.51 -8.59
C GLN A 248 19.20 -9.67 -9.60
N GLU A 249 20.19 -9.81 -10.49
CA GLU A 249 20.16 -10.77 -11.61
C GLU A 249 20.40 -12.22 -11.12
N GLU A 250 21.20 -12.38 -10.08
CA GLU A 250 21.54 -13.67 -9.48
C GLU A 250 20.31 -14.34 -8.84
N GLU A 251 19.45 -13.56 -8.19
CA GLU A 251 18.19 -14.03 -7.60
C GLU A 251 17.18 -14.42 -8.69
N PHE A 252 17.20 -13.71 -9.84
CA PHE A 252 16.37 -14.05 -11.00
C PHE A 252 16.71 -15.45 -11.53
N LYS A 253 18.00 -15.76 -11.75
CA LYS A 253 18.42 -17.05 -12.34
C LYS A 253 18.08 -18.23 -11.44
N GLN A 254 18.40 -18.15 -10.15
CA GLN A 254 18.17 -19.24 -9.19
C GLN A 254 16.68 -19.55 -8.99
N GLY A 255 15.81 -18.54 -9.04
CA GLY A 255 14.37 -18.72 -8.90
C GLY A 255 13.66 -19.15 -10.18
N PHE A 256 14.13 -18.68 -11.34
CA PHE A 256 13.45 -18.88 -12.63
C PHE A 256 13.71 -20.25 -13.27
N GLU A 257 14.90 -20.84 -13.10
CA GLU A 257 15.26 -22.14 -13.70
C GLU A 257 14.28 -23.27 -13.31
N ALA A 258 13.68 -23.19 -12.12
CA ALA A 258 12.73 -24.19 -11.63
C ALA A 258 11.28 -23.97 -12.10
N LEU A 259 10.97 -22.86 -12.76
CA LEU A 259 9.61 -22.49 -13.16
C LEU A 259 9.27 -23.02 -14.57
N PRO A 260 8.03 -23.48 -14.81
CA PRO A 260 7.68 -24.19 -16.04
C PRO A 260 7.18 -23.28 -17.18
N TRP A 261 7.41 -21.97 -17.06
CA TRP A 261 6.80 -20.95 -17.93
C TRP A 261 7.81 -19.89 -18.40
N LEU A 262 7.35 -18.96 -19.23
CA LEU A 262 8.19 -17.92 -19.84
C LEU A 262 8.39 -16.74 -18.89
N ALA A 263 9.40 -15.91 -19.15
CA ALA A 263 9.65 -14.66 -18.45
C ALA A 263 10.02 -13.53 -19.40
N LEU A 264 9.77 -12.29 -18.95
CA LEU A 264 10.47 -11.15 -19.52
C LEU A 264 11.96 -11.24 -19.18
N PRO A 265 12.87 -10.86 -20.11
CA PRO A 265 14.28 -10.76 -19.79
C PRO A 265 14.51 -9.87 -18.55
N PHE A 266 15.44 -10.26 -17.68
CA PHE A 266 15.65 -9.58 -16.40
C PHE A 266 15.91 -8.06 -16.51
N LYS A 267 16.69 -7.66 -17.53
CA LYS A 267 17.05 -6.25 -17.83
C LYS A 267 16.03 -5.53 -18.70
N ASP A 268 14.88 -6.14 -18.98
CA ASP A 268 13.85 -5.52 -19.78
C ASP A 268 13.21 -4.34 -19.02
N LYS A 269 13.39 -3.13 -19.58
CA LYS A 269 12.88 -1.87 -19.03
C LYS A 269 11.35 -1.77 -19.11
N THR A 270 10.68 -2.61 -19.91
CA THR A 270 9.21 -2.62 -20.03
C THR A 270 8.51 -3.12 -18.77
N LYS A 271 9.19 -3.81 -17.84
CA LYS A 271 8.57 -4.29 -16.59
C LYS A 271 7.92 -3.16 -15.77
N GLU A 272 8.56 -1.98 -15.71
CA GLU A 272 7.99 -0.82 -15.02
C GLU A 272 6.79 -0.24 -15.76
N LYS A 273 6.81 -0.24 -17.10
CA LYS A 273 5.66 0.14 -17.94
C LYS A 273 4.48 -0.78 -17.68
N LEU A 274 4.70 -2.09 -17.58
CA LEU A 274 3.65 -3.08 -17.34
C LEU A 274 3.01 -2.93 -15.95
N VAL A 275 3.81 -2.71 -14.91
CA VAL A 275 3.30 -2.41 -13.55
C VAL A 275 2.34 -1.23 -13.57
N ARG A 276 2.67 -0.16 -14.30
CA ARG A 276 1.79 1.01 -14.46
C ARG A 276 0.58 0.73 -15.34
N TYR A 277 0.79 0.04 -16.46
CA TYR A 277 -0.26 -0.26 -17.44
C TYR A 277 -1.41 -1.04 -16.79
N PHE A 278 -1.09 -2.02 -15.95
CA PHE A 278 -2.07 -2.85 -15.24
C PHE A 278 -2.43 -2.35 -13.83
N ASP A 279 -1.94 -1.16 -13.43
CA ASP A 279 -2.19 -0.58 -12.10
C ASP A 279 -1.92 -1.58 -10.96
N VAL A 280 -0.76 -2.24 -11.00
CA VAL A 280 -0.39 -3.29 -10.04
C VAL A 280 -0.13 -2.67 -8.66
N LYS A 281 -1.12 -2.78 -7.77
CA LYS A 281 -1.09 -2.21 -6.41
C LYS A 281 -0.58 -3.16 -5.34
N GLN A 282 -0.61 -4.45 -5.60
CA GLN A 282 -0.27 -5.48 -4.62
C GLN A 282 0.48 -6.64 -5.29
N LEU A 283 1.15 -7.43 -4.47
CA LEU A 283 1.87 -8.63 -4.91
C LEU A 283 1.51 -9.80 -3.99
N PRO A 284 1.35 -11.02 -4.54
CA PRO A 284 1.41 -11.36 -5.98
C PRO A 284 0.23 -10.77 -6.79
N THR A 285 0.46 -10.53 -8.08
CA THR A 285 -0.61 -10.18 -9.03
C THR A 285 -0.50 -11.06 -10.27
N LEU A 286 -1.61 -11.68 -10.65
CA LEU A 286 -1.72 -12.50 -11.86
C LEU A 286 -2.81 -11.92 -12.77
N VAL A 287 -2.41 -11.13 -13.77
CA VAL A 287 -3.33 -10.57 -14.78
C VAL A 287 -3.62 -11.65 -15.81
N ILE A 288 -4.88 -11.83 -16.21
CA ILE A 288 -5.25 -12.77 -17.27
C ILE A 288 -5.57 -12.01 -18.55
N LEU A 289 -4.82 -12.31 -19.61
CA LEU A 289 -5.12 -11.93 -20.98
C LEU A 289 -5.83 -13.08 -21.68
N GLY A 290 -6.92 -12.79 -22.37
CA GLY A 290 -7.65 -13.76 -23.18
C GLY A 290 -6.91 -14.10 -24.49
N PRO A 291 -7.39 -15.09 -25.24
CA PRO A 291 -6.87 -15.45 -26.56
C PRO A 291 -6.80 -14.30 -27.57
N ASP A 292 -7.64 -13.28 -27.41
CA ASP A 292 -7.65 -12.06 -28.24
C ASP A 292 -6.61 -11.02 -27.79
N GLY A 293 -5.84 -11.32 -26.74
CA GLY A 293 -4.85 -10.44 -26.15
C GLY A 293 -5.41 -9.37 -25.22
N LYS A 294 -6.73 -9.33 -24.99
CA LYS A 294 -7.36 -8.36 -24.09
C LYS A 294 -7.36 -8.86 -22.66
N THR A 295 -7.34 -7.93 -21.72
CA THR A 295 -7.43 -8.22 -20.29
C THR A 295 -8.81 -8.78 -19.95
N LEU A 296 -8.85 -10.06 -19.53
CA LEU A 296 -10.05 -10.70 -18.99
C LEU A 296 -10.21 -10.42 -17.50
N ASN A 297 -9.10 -10.44 -16.76
CA ASN A 297 -9.11 -10.17 -15.33
C ASN A 297 -7.83 -9.46 -14.87
N PRO A 298 -7.93 -8.36 -14.10
CA PRO A 298 -6.77 -7.60 -13.65
C PRO A 298 -5.95 -8.29 -12.55
N ASN A 299 -6.52 -9.21 -11.76
CA ASN A 299 -5.78 -10.01 -10.79
C ASN A 299 -6.59 -11.23 -10.31
N VAL A 300 -6.14 -12.44 -10.67
CA VAL A 300 -6.76 -13.71 -10.23
C VAL A 300 -5.96 -14.44 -9.15
N ALA A 301 -4.94 -13.82 -8.55
CA ALA A 301 -4.07 -14.50 -7.60
C ALA A 301 -4.85 -15.13 -6.43
N GLU A 302 -5.77 -14.38 -5.81
CA GLU A 302 -6.60 -14.88 -4.71
C GLU A 302 -7.49 -16.06 -5.13
N LEU A 303 -8.06 -16.02 -6.33
CA LEU A 303 -8.90 -17.10 -6.85
C LEU A 303 -8.11 -18.38 -7.10
N VAL A 304 -6.86 -18.24 -7.60
CA VAL A 304 -5.95 -19.36 -7.78
C VAL A 304 -5.53 -19.96 -6.43
N GLU A 305 -5.30 -19.12 -5.41
CA GLU A 305 -5.01 -19.60 -4.04
C GLU A 305 -6.18 -20.37 -3.44
N GLU A 306 -7.41 -19.91 -3.65
CA GLU A 306 -8.61 -20.51 -3.05
C GLU A 306 -9.11 -21.75 -3.78
N HIS A 307 -9.07 -21.73 -5.12
CA HIS A 307 -9.72 -22.75 -5.95
C HIS A 307 -8.74 -23.58 -6.79
N GLY A 308 -7.45 -23.22 -6.82
CA GLY A 308 -6.44 -23.93 -7.61
C GLY A 308 -6.87 -24.02 -9.08
N VAL A 309 -6.80 -25.22 -9.67
CA VAL A 309 -7.11 -25.44 -11.10
C VAL A 309 -8.58 -25.19 -11.45
N GLU A 310 -9.48 -25.25 -10.47
CA GLU A 310 -10.92 -25.02 -10.70
C GLU A 310 -11.24 -23.53 -10.94
N SER A 311 -10.27 -22.63 -10.76
CA SER A 311 -10.38 -21.22 -11.12
C SER A 311 -10.34 -20.96 -12.64
N TYR A 312 -9.81 -21.91 -13.42
CA TYR A 312 -9.82 -21.85 -14.89
C TYR A 312 -11.25 -22.08 -15.43
N PRO A 313 -11.72 -21.37 -16.47
CA PRO A 313 -10.97 -20.51 -17.40
C PRO A 313 -10.81 -19.03 -17.02
N PHE A 314 -10.92 -18.64 -15.75
CA PHE A 314 -10.76 -17.25 -15.30
C PHE A 314 -11.69 -16.24 -15.98
N THR A 315 -12.75 -16.70 -16.64
CA THR A 315 -13.72 -15.83 -17.32
C THR A 315 -14.64 -15.20 -16.30
N PRO A 316 -15.23 -14.02 -16.57
CA PRO A 316 -16.20 -13.39 -15.67
C PRO A 316 -17.30 -14.34 -15.21
N GLU A 317 -17.81 -15.21 -16.09
CA GLU A 317 -18.85 -16.20 -15.77
C GLU A 317 -18.34 -17.23 -14.75
N LYS A 318 -17.12 -17.72 -14.91
CA LYS A 318 -16.51 -18.67 -13.97
C LYS A 318 -16.31 -18.04 -12.59
N LEU A 319 -15.99 -16.75 -12.54
CA LEU A 319 -15.85 -16.03 -11.27
C LEU A 319 -17.18 -15.88 -10.54
N VAL A 320 -18.25 -15.60 -11.27
CA VAL A 320 -19.61 -15.58 -10.71
C VAL A 320 -19.97 -16.97 -10.16
N GLU A 321 -19.71 -18.04 -10.92
CA GLU A 321 -19.95 -19.42 -10.47
C GLU A 321 -19.19 -19.74 -9.17
N LEU A 322 -17.90 -19.42 -9.08
CA LEU A 322 -17.09 -19.68 -7.89
C LEU A 322 -17.55 -18.86 -6.68
N ALA A 323 -17.93 -17.59 -6.92
CA ALA A 323 -18.50 -16.74 -5.87
C ALA A 323 -19.83 -17.29 -5.35
N GLU A 324 -20.68 -17.85 -6.22
CA GLU A 324 -21.93 -18.51 -5.82
C GLU A 324 -21.66 -19.78 -5.01
N ILE A 325 -20.68 -20.60 -5.40
CA ILE A 325 -20.26 -21.79 -4.64
C ILE A 325 -19.74 -21.39 -3.26
N GLU A 326 -18.91 -20.35 -3.17
CA GLU A 326 -18.37 -19.89 -1.89
C GLU A 326 -19.46 -19.29 -1.01
N LYS A 327 -20.38 -18.51 -1.58
CA LYS A 327 -21.57 -18.03 -0.88
C LYS A 327 -22.41 -19.18 -0.34
N ALA A 328 -22.67 -20.20 -1.15
CA ALA A 328 -23.42 -21.38 -0.72
C ALA A 328 -22.70 -22.13 0.41
N LYS A 329 -21.36 -22.26 0.35
CA LYS A 329 -20.56 -22.84 1.45
C LYS A 329 -20.65 -22.03 2.72
N GLN A 330 -20.65 -20.70 2.63
CA GLN A 330 -20.79 -19.81 3.79
C GLN A 330 -22.20 -19.86 4.38
N GLU A 331 -23.24 -19.94 3.55
CA GLU A 331 -24.63 -20.10 3.98
C GLU A 331 -24.87 -21.47 4.63
N ALA A 332 -24.21 -22.53 4.13
CA ALA A 332 -24.26 -23.87 4.70
C ALA A 332 -23.33 -24.07 5.91
N GLN A 333 -22.54 -23.05 6.29
CA GLN A 333 -21.63 -23.16 7.43
C GLN A 333 -22.42 -23.30 8.72
N THR A 334 -22.10 -24.34 9.48
CA THR A 334 -22.59 -24.53 10.86
C THR A 334 -21.45 -24.46 11.87
N LEU A 335 -21.80 -24.36 13.15
CA LEU A 335 -20.79 -24.35 14.21
C LEU A 335 -20.02 -25.66 14.27
N GLU A 336 -20.72 -26.78 14.05
CA GLU A 336 -20.14 -28.10 14.00
C GLU A 336 -19.18 -28.25 12.82
N SER A 337 -19.50 -27.69 11.65
CA SER A 337 -18.59 -27.69 10.51
C SER A 337 -17.26 -26.96 10.78
N LEU A 338 -17.23 -26.06 11.77
CA LEU A 338 -16.03 -25.35 12.22
C LEU A 338 -15.29 -26.08 13.34
N LEU A 339 -16.03 -26.59 14.34
CA LEU A 339 -15.48 -27.02 15.62
C LEU A 339 -15.50 -28.53 15.84
N VAL A 340 -16.11 -29.32 14.97
CA VAL A 340 -16.10 -30.79 15.04
C VAL A 340 -15.08 -31.34 14.03
N SER A 341 -14.26 -32.27 14.48
CA SER A 341 -13.35 -33.08 13.65
C SER A 341 -13.46 -34.54 14.08
N GLU A 342 -13.01 -35.50 13.26
CA GLU A 342 -13.31 -36.96 13.39
C GLU A 342 -13.21 -37.56 14.81
N HIS A 343 -12.36 -37.02 15.70
CA HIS A 343 -12.23 -37.49 17.08
C HIS A 343 -12.36 -36.39 18.15
N LYS A 344 -12.78 -35.18 17.77
CA LYS A 344 -12.90 -34.03 18.69
C LYS A 344 -14.13 -33.20 18.36
N ASP A 345 -15.11 -33.33 19.23
CA ASP A 345 -16.41 -32.67 19.20
C ASP A 345 -16.64 -31.80 20.45
N PHE A 346 -15.57 -31.44 21.16
CA PHE A 346 -15.64 -30.69 22.41
C PHE A 346 -14.65 -29.52 22.46
N VAL A 347 -14.96 -28.55 23.32
CA VAL A 347 -14.06 -27.51 23.82
C VAL A 347 -13.82 -27.74 25.32
N ILE A 348 -12.92 -26.98 25.95
CA ILE A 348 -12.62 -27.13 27.37
C ILE A 348 -12.97 -25.87 28.16
N GLU A 349 -13.47 -26.10 29.37
CA GLU A 349 -13.64 -25.10 30.42
C GLU A 349 -12.37 -24.94 31.26
N LYS A 350 -12.37 -23.95 32.16
CA LYS A 350 -11.38 -23.86 33.23
C LYS A 350 -11.35 -25.17 34.03
N GLY A 351 -10.15 -25.71 34.23
CA GLY A 351 -9.96 -27.00 34.90
C GLY A 351 -9.99 -28.21 33.97
N GLY A 352 -10.22 -28.02 32.68
CA GLY A 352 -10.08 -29.06 31.66
C GLY A 352 -11.31 -29.93 31.42
N SER A 353 -12.44 -29.63 32.08
CA SER A 353 -13.74 -30.27 31.80
C SER A 353 -14.12 -30.05 30.34
N LYS A 354 -14.64 -31.10 29.69
CA LYS A 354 -15.01 -31.07 28.27
C LYS A 354 -16.46 -30.60 28.12
N VAL A 355 -16.68 -29.63 27.26
CA VAL A 355 -18.00 -29.14 26.85
C VAL A 355 -18.25 -29.55 25.40
N PRO A 356 -19.26 -30.39 25.12
CA PRO A 356 -19.64 -30.74 23.76
C PRO A 356 -19.98 -29.51 22.90
N VAL A 357 -19.52 -29.49 21.66
CA VAL A 357 -19.82 -28.41 20.70
C VAL A 357 -21.33 -28.29 20.44
N SER A 358 -22.08 -29.39 20.55
CA SER A 358 -23.54 -29.40 20.44
C SER A 358 -24.24 -28.51 21.49
N GLU A 359 -23.64 -28.30 22.67
CA GLU A 359 -24.17 -27.41 23.72
C GLU A 359 -23.92 -25.92 23.41
N LEU A 360 -23.08 -25.64 22.41
CA LEU A 360 -22.76 -24.28 21.96
C LEU A 360 -23.61 -23.85 20.74
N VAL A 361 -24.31 -24.79 20.11
CA VAL A 361 -25.21 -24.51 18.99
C VAL A 361 -26.32 -23.56 19.44
N GLY A 362 -26.60 -22.54 18.63
CA GLY A 362 -27.56 -21.49 18.98
C GLY A 362 -26.96 -20.29 19.71
N LYS A 363 -25.68 -20.34 20.12
CA LYS A 363 -24.97 -19.22 20.75
C LYS A 363 -24.21 -18.39 19.71
N ASN A 364 -24.09 -17.08 19.95
CA ASN A 364 -23.12 -16.24 19.25
C ASN A 364 -21.73 -16.49 19.84
N ILE A 365 -20.74 -16.76 18.99
CA ILE A 365 -19.42 -17.22 19.42
C ILE A 365 -18.33 -16.33 18.84
N LEU A 366 -17.39 -15.90 19.68
CA LEU A 366 -16.12 -15.35 19.20
C LEU A 366 -15.03 -16.42 19.21
N LEU A 367 -14.39 -16.63 18.07
CA LEU A 367 -13.15 -17.41 17.97
C LEU A 367 -11.96 -16.46 18.20
N TYR A 368 -11.29 -16.59 19.34
CA TYR A 368 -10.22 -15.69 19.78
C TYR A 368 -8.84 -16.34 19.60
N PHE A 369 -8.14 -15.99 18.52
CA PHE A 369 -6.77 -16.42 18.27
C PHE A 369 -5.79 -15.53 19.01
N SER A 370 -5.03 -16.09 19.95
CA SER A 370 -4.17 -15.30 20.84
C SER A 370 -3.06 -16.15 21.46
N ALA A 371 -2.12 -15.52 22.16
CA ALA A 371 -1.07 -16.20 22.91
C ALA A 371 -0.54 -15.34 24.05
N HIS A 372 -0.04 -15.97 25.10
CA HIS A 372 0.53 -15.29 26.25
C HIS A 372 1.76 -14.49 25.88
N TRP A 373 2.66 -15.05 25.06
CA TRP A 373 3.92 -14.41 24.65
C TRP A 373 3.72 -13.14 23.81
N CYS A 374 2.54 -12.96 23.21
CA CYS A 374 2.21 -11.88 22.28
C CYS A 374 1.81 -10.58 23.04
N PRO A 375 2.61 -9.51 22.99
CA PRO A 375 2.28 -8.25 23.66
C PRO A 375 0.95 -7.60 23.25
N PRO A 376 0.61 -7.46 21.94
CA PRO A 376 -0.68 -6.87 21.57
C PRO A 376 -1.86 -7.75 22.00
N CYS A 377 -1.65 -9.06 22.16
CA CYS A 377 -2.65 -9.98 22.69
C CYS A 377 -2.97 -9.69 24.16
N ARG A 378 -1.94 -9.55 24.99
CA ARG A 378 -2.07 -9.17 26.40
C ARG A 378 -2.70 -7.78 26.56
N ALA A 379 -2.35 -6.83 25.68
CA ALA A 379 -2.93 -5.48 25.70
C ALA A 379 -4.43 -5.47 25.34
N PHE A 380 -4.88 -6.35 24.44
CA PHE A 380 -6.28 -6.45 24.04
C PHE A 380 -7.16 -7.22 25.04
N LEU A 381 -6.58 -8.18 25.77
CA LEU A 381 -7.32 -9.09 26.64
C LEU A 381 -8.23 -8.38 27.68
N PRO A 382 -7.79 -7.36 28.46
CA PRO A 382 -8.66 -6.70 29.43
C PRO A 382 -9.91 -6.09 28.79
N LYS A 383 -9.79 -5.54 27.58
CA LYS A 383 -10.92 -4.99 26.83
C LYS A 383 -11.89 -6.09 26.40
N LEU A 384 -11.38 -7.21 25.89
CA LEU A 384 -12.20 -8.35 25.52
C LEU A 384 -12.94 -8.95 26.74
N ILE A 385 -12.28 -9.05 27.90
CA ILE A 385 -12.92 -9.50 29.15
C ILE A 385 -14.07 -8.57 29.53
N LYS A 386 -13.84 -7.24 29.54
CA LYS A 386 -14.90 -6.27 29.83
C LYS A 386 -16.09 -6.43 28.87
N THR A 387 -15.81 -6.43 27.56
CA THR A 387 -16.83 -6.64 26.52
C THR A 387 -17.59 -7.94 26.71
N TYR A 388 -16.90 -9.03 27.09
CA TYR A 388 -17.53 -10.32 27.35
C TYR A 388 -18.57 -10.24 28.47
N HIS A 389 -18.20 -9.66 29.61
CA HIS A 389 -19.11 -9.50 30.74
C HIS A 389 -20.30 -8.59 30.39
N ASP A 390 -20.06 -7.48 29.71
CA ASP A 390 -21.10 -6.51 29.32
C ASP A 390 -22.14 -7.13 28.35
N ILE A 391 -21.70 -8.00 27.44
CA ILE A 391 -22.59 -8.74 26.53
C ILE A 391 -23.30 -9.87 27.29
N LYS A 392 -22.58 -10.70 28.04
CA LYS A 392 -23.15 -11.83 28.83
C LYS A 392 -24.22 -11.37 29.81
N ALA A 393 -24.09 -10.18 30.38
CA ALA A 393 -25.08 -9.60 31.28
C ALA A 393 -26.44 -9.32 30.59
N LYS A 394 -26.45 -9.20 29.26
CA LYS A 394 -27.66 -8.94 28.45
C LYS A 394 -28.10 -10.16 27.65
N ASP A 395 -27.17 -11.03 27.27
CA ASP A 395 -27.42 -12.23 26.47
C ASP A 395 -26.55 -13.40 26.95
N GLU A 396 -27.17 -14.35 27.65
CA GLU A 396 -26.48 -15.55 28.14
C GLU A 396 -26.03 -16.48 27.00
N ALA A 397 -26.64 -16.35 25.81
CA ALA A 397 -26.31 -17.11 24.60
C ALA A 397 -25.15 -16.48 23.81
N PHE A 398 -24.17 -15.92 24.53
CA PHE A 398 -22.89 -15.45 24.00
C PHE A 398 -21.74 -16.22 24.64
N GLU A 399 -20.73 -16.60 23.85
CA GLU A 399 -19.53 -17.28 24.34
C GLU A 399 -18.27 -16.91 23.56
N VAL A 400 -17.10 -17.13 24.17
CA VAL A 400 -15.79 -16.98 23.52
C VAL A 400 -15.05 -18.31 23.57
N ILE A 401 -14.38 -18.67 22.47
CA ILE A 401 -13.50 -19.84 22.39
C ILE A 401 -12.08 -19.35 22.11
N PHE A 402 -11.22 -19.49 23.11
CA PHE A 402 -9.80 -19.21 22.99
C PHE A 402 -9.08 -20.28 22.15
N ILE A 403 -8.35 -19.82 21.14
CA ILE A 403 -7.55 -20.64 20.24
C ILE A 403 -6.09 -20.24 20.42
N SER A 404 -5.36 -21.03 21.20
CA SER A 404 -4.02 -20.68 21.64
C SER A 404 -2.94 -20.83 20.56
N SER A 405 -2.03 -19.87 20.53
CA SER A 405 -0.74 -19.93 19.84
C SER A 405 0.45 -19.96 20.78
N ASP A 406 0.21 -20.34 22.04
CA ASP A 406 1.27 -20.60 23.00
C ASP A 406 2.17 -21.76 22.56
N ARG A 407 3.39 -21.79 23.10
CA ARG A 407 4.43 -22.74 22.70
C ARG A 407 4.56 -23.91 23.68
N SER A 408 3.87 -23.86 24.81
CA SER A 408 3.85 -24.93 25.82
C SER A 408 2.48 -25.00 26.50
N GLN A 409 2.15 -26.19 27.00
CA GLN A 409 0.97 -26.43 27.84
C GLN A 409 0.94 -25.49 29.06
N SER A 410 2.08 -25.28 29.72
CA SER A 410 2.18 -24.38 30.88
C SER A 410 1.83 -22.93 30.55
N SER A 411 2.35 -22.40 29.43
CA SER A 411 2.06 -21.03 29.00
C SER A 411 0.58 -20.87 28.63
N PHE A 412 0.00 -21.90 28.04
CA PHE A 412 -1.43 -21.96 27.75
C PHE A 412 -2.26 -21.95 29.04
N ASP A 413 -1.97 -22.83 29.99
CA ASP A 413 -2.71 -22.96 31.25
C ASP A 413 -2.66 -21.65 32.05
N ASP A 414 -1.46 -21.07 32.20
CA ASP A 414 -1.26 -19.80 32.91
C ASP A 414 -2.12 -18.68 32.32
N PHE A 415 -2.11 -18.54 30.99
CA PHE A 415 -2.83 -17.47 30.33
C PHE A 415 -4.34 -17.71 30.27
N PHE A 416 -4.75 -18.95 29.98
CA PHE A 416 -6.15 -19.35 29.94
C PHE A 416 -6.81 -19.22 31.32
N SER A 417 -6.08 -19.43 32.42
CA SER A 417 -6.59 -19.26 33.78
C SER A 417 -7.18 -17.85 34.03
N THR A 418 -6.68 -16.84 33.32
CA THR A 418 -7.12 -15.45 33.43
C THR A 418 -8.41 -15.12 32.65
N MET A 419 -8.86 -16.01 31.76
CA MET A 419 -9.95 -15.73 30.81
C MET A 419 -11.28 -16.33 31.25
N PRO A 420 -12.44 -15.63 31.20
CA PRO A 420 -13.71 -16.14 31.76
C PRO A 420 -14.47 -17.15 30.87
N TRP A 421 -13.87 -17.66 29.80
CA TRP A 421 -14.56 -18.37 28.72
C TRP A 421 -13.91 -19.73 28.37
N LEU A 422 -14.34 -20.35 27.27
CA LEU A 422 -13.92 -21.68 26.82
C LEU A 422 -12.64 -21.65 25.96
N ALA A 423 -12.00 -22.80 25.75
CA ALA A 423 -10.84 -22.91 24.85
C ALA A 423 -10.85 -24.18 24.00
N LEU A 424 -10.15 -24.15 22.87
CA LEU A 424 -9.66 -25.39 22.28
C LEU A 424 -8.51 -25.93 23.15
N PRO A 425 -8.38 -27.27 23.31
CA PRO A 425 -7.22 -27.86 23.96
C PRO A 425 -5.90 -27.37 23.37
N PHE A 426 -4.85 -27.31 24.19
CA PHE A 426 -3.51 -27.02 23.68
C PHE A 426 -3.10 -28.05 22.62
N GLY A 427 -2.45 -27.59 21.54
CA GLY A 427 -2.03 -28.46 20.43
C GLY A 427 -3.17 -29.01 19.57
N ASP A 428 -4.39 -28.44 19.64
CA ASP A 428 -5.51 -28.91 18.83
C ASP A 428 -5.32 -28.63 17.33
N GLU A 429 -5.37 -29.67 16.49
CA GLU A 429 -5.22 -29.57 15.03
C GLU A 429 -6.32 -28.73 14.36
N ARG A 430 -7.51 -28.60 14.99
CA ARG A 430 -8.58 -27.71 14.50
C ARG A 430 -8.09 -26.27 14.36
N LYS A 431 -7.12 -25.84 15.17
CA LYS A 431 -6.49 -24.52 15.05
C LYS A 431 -5.98 -24.26 13.63
N LYS A 432 -5.22 -25.19 13.03
CA LYS A 432 -4.63 -24.98 11.69
C LYS A 432 -5.73 -24.85 10.63
N SER A 433 -6.79 -25.66 10.76
CA SER A 433 -7.96 -25.58 9.88
C SER A 433 -8.64 -24.22 9.97
N LEU A 434 -8.92 -23.76 11.19
CA LEU A 434 -9.57 -22.47 11.44
C LEU A 434 -8.70 -21.28 11.01
N GLN A 435 -7.39 -21.32 11.28
CA GLN A 435 -6.45 -20.29 10.83
C GLN A 435 -6.44 -20.15 9.31
N ARG A 436 -6.42 -21.27 8.57
CA ARG A 436 -6.50 -21.26 7.10
C ARG A 436 -7.85 -20.75 6.61
N LYS A 437 -8.96 -21.30 7.15
CA LYS A 437 -10.33 -20.93 6.74
C LYS A 437 -10.59 -19.43 6.89
N PHE A 438 -10.11 -18.83 7.98
CA PHE A 438 -10.30 -17.41 8.26
C PHE A 438 -9.10 -16.53 7.86
N LYS A 439 -8.13 -17.08 7.13
CA LYS A 439 -6.91 -16.38 6.67
C LYS A 439 -6.23 -15.58 7.82
N VAL A 440 -6.11 -16.19 9.00
CA VAL A 440 -5.54 -15.54 10.20
C VAL A 440 -4.02 -15.45 10.05
N GLN A 441 -3.54 -14.29 9.60
CA GLN A 441 -2.11 -14.00 9.40
C GLN A 441 -1.37 -13.49 10.65
N GLY A 442 -2.12 -12.98 11.64
CA GLY A 442 -1.53 -12.38 12.84
C GLY A 442 -2.45 -12.49 14.06
N ILE A 443 -1.87 -12.33 15.24
CA ILE A 443 -2.59 -12.37 16.52
C ILE A 443 -2.39 -11.05 17.31
N PRO A 444 -3.40 -10.61 18.11
CA PRO A 444 -4.68 -11.28 18.29
C PRO A 444 -5.60 -11.13 17.08
N ALA A 445 -6.41 -12.15 16.80
CA ALA A 445 -7.50 -12.10 15.82
C ALA A 445 -8.79 -12.60 16.47
N VAL A 446 -9.92 -12.03 16.07
CA VAL A 446 -11.23 -12.41 16.60
C VAL A 446 -12.19 -12.55 15.42
N ILE A 447 -12.78 -13.73 15.30
CA ILE A 447 -13.81 -14.03 14.28
C ILE A 447 -15.15 -14.19 15.02
N ALA A 448 -16.18 -13.47 14.58
CA ALA A 448 -17.53 -13.63 15.11
C ALA A 448 -18.33 -14.64 14.29
N ILE A 449 -18.93 -15.60 14.98
CA ILE A 449 -19.82 -16.63 14.47
C ILE A 449 -21.20 -16.38 15.05
N ASP A 450 -22.23 -16.33 14.22
CA ASP A 450 -23.60 -16.09 14.65
C ASP A 450 -24.23 -17.33 15.31
N ARG A 451 -25.41 -17.15 15.90
CA ARG A 451 -26.23 -18.22 16.48
C ARG A 451 -26.55 -19.40 15.56
N PHE A 452 -26.42 -19.25 14.24
CA PHE A 452 -26.65 -20.32 13.26
C PHE A 452 -25.34 -21.04 12.87
N GLY A 453 -24.20 -20.60 13.40
CA GLY A 453 -22.89 -21.14 13.06
C GLY A 453 -22.23 -20.51 11.83
N ARG A 454 -22.82 -19.43 11.30
CA ARG A 454 -22.31 -18.72 10.11
C ARG A 454 -21.35 -17.60 10.53
N THR A 455 -20.44 -17.24 9.64
CA THR A 455 -19.47 -16.16 9.93
C THR A 455 -20.17 -14.82 9.88
N ALA A 456 -20.29 -14.15 11.03
CA ALA A 456 -20.89 -12.82 11.12
C ALA A 456 -19.89 -11.71 10.76
N ASN A 457 -18.62 -11.86 11.17
CA ASN A 457 -17.58 -10.85 10.95
C ASN A 457 -16.18 -11.45 11.13
N LYS A 458 -15.30 -11.25 10.14
CA LYS A 458 -13.91 -11.75 10.14
C LYS A 458 -12.92 -10.81 10.85
N ASP A 459 -13.32 -9.59 11.20
CA ASP A 459 -12.51 -8.58 11.90
C ASP A 459 -13.23 -8.05 13.16
N ALA A 460 -13.84 -8.97 13.92
CA ALA A 460 -14.53 -8.61 15.16
C ALA A 460 -13.59 -7.99 16.20
N ARG A 461 -12.27 -8.18 16.08
CA ARG A 461 -11.27 -7.52 16.92
C ARG A 461 -11.36 -6.01 16.75
N GLN A 462 -11.37 -5.53 15.50
CA GLN A 462 -11.46 -4.11 15.22
C GLN A 462 -12.80 -3.55 15.68
N ALA A 463 -13.90 -4.27 15.44
CA ALA A 463 -15.23 -3.89 15.92
C ALA A 463 -15.27 -3.71 17.45
N ILE A 464 -14.73 -4.66 18.21
CA ILE A 464 -14.63 -4.57 19.69
C ILE A 464 -13.68 -3.44 20.11
N THR A 465 -12.61 -3.22 19.36
CA THR A 465 -11.66 -2.14 19.65
C THR A 465 -12.32 -0.77 19.52
N VAL A 466 -13.17 -0.55 18.52
CA VAL A 466 -13.81 0.75 18.30
C VAL A 466 -15.09 0.90 19.12
N HIS A 467 -15.97 -0.10 19.11
CA HIS A 467 -17.33 0.01 19.64
C HIS A 467 -17.56 -0.78 20.94
N GLY A 468 -16.57 -1.56 21.41
CA GLY A 468 -16.71 -2.32 22.65
C GLY A 468 -17.88 -3.32 22.59
N PRO A 469 -18.75 -3.39 23.62
CA PRO A 469 -19.91 -4.28 23.63
C PRO A 469 -21.02 -3.87 22.66
N ASP A 470 -21.06 -2.61 22.21
CA ASP A 470 -22.09 -2.16 21.26
C ASP A 470 -21.89 -2.76 19.87
N ALA A 471 -20.69 -3.29 19.57
CA ALA A 471 -20.46 -4.07 18.36
C ALA A 471 -21.28 -5.35 18.32
N TYR A 472 -21.77 -5.90 19.44
CA TYR A 472 -22.65 -7.07 19.46
C TYR A 472 -23.96 -6.77 18.71
N PRO A 473 -24.46 -7.67 17.82
CA PRO A 473 -24.07 -9.07 17.58
C PRO A 473 -22.98 -9.29 16.50
N PHE A 474 -22.19 -8.26 16.21
CA PHE A 474 -21.03 -8.25 15.32
C PHE A 474 -21.30 -8.35 13.82
N PHE A 475 -22.57 -8.45 13.37
CA PHE A 475 -22.90 -8.44 11.94
C PHE A 475 -22.30 -7.23 11.20
N GLU A 476 -21.79 -7.45 10.00
CA GLU A 476 -21.18 -6.40 9.19
C GLU A 476 -22.12 -5.19 8.98
N GLU A 477 -23.41 -5.41 8.73
CA GLU A 477 -24.38 -4.32 8.58
C GLU A 477 -24.56 -3.51 9.87
N HIS A 478 -24.53 -4.18 11.03
CA HIS A 478 -24.60 -3.49 12.31
C HIS A 478 -23.35 -2.66 12.58
N ILE A 479 -22.16 -3.18 12.26
CA ILE A 479 -20.91 -2.42 12.37
C ILE A 479 -20.93 -1.20 11.44
N LYS A 480 -21.35 -1.35 10.18
CA LYS A 480 -21.51 -0.23 9.25
C LYS A 480 -22.44 0.86 9.81
N HIS A 481 -23.58 0.48 10.38
CA HIS A 481 -24.49 1.44 11.01
C HIS A 481 -23.86 2.17 12.21
N LEU A 482 -23.02 1.50 13.00
CA LEU A 482 -22.27 2.16 14.07
C LEU A 482 -21.22 3.12 13.51
N GLU A 483 -20.54 2.77 12.41
CA GLU A 483 -19.58 3.65 11.75
C GLU A 483 -20.26 4.89 11.17
N GLU A 484 -21.38 4.72 10.47
CA GLU A 484 -22.20 5.83 9.95
C GLU A 484 -22.62 6.78 11.07
N LYS A 485 -23.07 6.25 12.22
CA LYS A 485 -23.37 7.09 13.39
C LYS A 485 -22.17 7.91 13.87
N ILE A 486 -20.96 7.33 13.84
CA ILE A 486 -19.76 8.08 14.23
C ILE A 486 -19.41 9.14 13.18
N GLU A 487 -19.66 8.90 11.90
CA GLU A 487 -19.51 9.93 10.86
C GLU A 487 -20.53 11.06 11.04
N GLU A 488 -21.79 10.73 11.33
CA GLU A 488 -22.84 11.71 11.64
C GLU A 488 -22.50 12.57 12.86
N MET A 489 -21.82 12.01 13.87
CA MET A 489 -21.40 12.77 15.06
C MET A 489 -20.55 13.98 14.72
N ALA A 490 -19.71 13.90 13.68
CA ALA A 490 -18.86 15.01 13.27
C ALA A 490 -19.60 16.08 12.45
N LYS A 491 -20.84 15.83 12.00
CA LYS A 491 -21.60 16.83 11.25
C LYS A 491 -21.99 17.99 12.14
N GLY A 492 -21.54 19.18 11.75
CA GLY A 492 -21.76 20.42 12.51
C GLY A 492 -20.69 20.71 13.57
N TRP A 493 -19.64 19.88 13.68
CA TRP A 493 -18.45 20.26 14.44
C TRP A 493 -17.64 21.35 13.72
N PRO A 494 -16.91 22.20 14.47
CA PRO A 494 -16.06 23.21 13.86
C PRO A 494 -14.89 22.57 13.10
N GLU A 495 -14.51 23.16 11.96
CA GLU A 495 -13.35 22.71 11.18
C GLU A 495 -12.04 22.83 11.96
N LYS A 496 -11.98 23.82 12.86
CA LYS A 496 -10.85 24.08 13.75
C LYS A 496 -11.33 24.58 15.10
N VAL A 497 -10.70 24.11 16.18
CA VAL A 497 -10.98 24.57 17.54
C VAL A 497 -9.68 24.99 18.24
N LYS A 498 -9.76 26.07 19.00
CA LYS A 498 -8.71 26.47 19.96
C LYS A 498 -9.01 25.82 21.29
N SER A 499 -8.14 24.93 21.74
CA SER A 499 -8.25 24.31 23.06
C SER A 499 -7.35 25.02 24.06
N GLN A 500 -7.82 25.19 25.30
CA GLN A 500 -6.98 25.69 26.39
C GLN A 500 -5.88 24.70 26.78
N LEU A 501 -6.08 23.41 26.48
CA LEU A 501 -5.09 22.35 26.71
C LEU A 501 -3.96 22.36 25.67
N HIS A 502 -4.13 23.08 24.55
CA HIS A 502 -3.13 23.26 23.50
C HIS A 502 -3.34 24.59 22.78
N VAL A 503 -2.76 25.65 23.35
CA VAL A 503 -3.02 27.05 22.94
C VAL A 503 -2.23 27.51 21.70
N GLU A 504 -1.15 26.81 21.36
CA GLU A 504 -0.22 27.21 20.30
C GLU A 504 -0.81 27.02 18.90
N HIS A 505 -1.55 25.92 18.69
CA HIS A 505 -2.11 25.54 17.40
C HIS A 505 -3.58 25.15 17.49
N GLU A 506 -4.31 25.40 16.41
CA GLU A 506 -5.70 24.96 16.30
C GLU A 506 -5.79 23.45 16.00
N LEU A 507 -6.73 22.78 16.65
CA LEU A 507 -7.00 21.36 16.46
C LEU A 507 -8.08 21.19 15.40
N ALA A 508 -7.92 20.23 14.49
CA ALA A 508 -8.93 19.87 13.50
C ALA A 508 -9.47 18.46 13.73
N PRO A 509 -10.75 18.17 13.43
CA PRO A 509 -11.28 16.82 13.55
C PRO A 509 -10.58 15.89 12.55
N ILE A 510 -10.01 14.80 13.04
CA ILE A 510 -9.35 13.75 12.26
C ILE A 510 -9.91 12.39 12.64
N ARG A 511 -10.14 11.56 11.62
CA ARG A 511 -10.51 10.16 11.82
C ARG A 511 -9.30 9.36 12.29
N ARG A 512 -9.39 8.76 13.49
CA ARG A 512 -8.38 7.90 14.09
C ARG A 512 -9.00 6.55 14.47
N LYS A 513 -8.35 5.45 14.11
CA LYS A 513 -8.76 4.10 14.56
C LYS A 513 -8.67 3.97 16.09
N SER A 514 -7.65 4.56 16.69
CA SER A 514 -7.46 4.70 18.13
C SER A 514 -6.47 5.82 18.40
N PHE A 515 -6.59 6.50 19.54
CA PHE A 515 -5.63 7.48 20.04
C PHE A 515 -5.65 7.50 21.56
N ARG A 516 -4.68 8.16 22.19
CA ARG A 516 -4.72 8.48 23.62
C ARG A 516 -4.94 9.98 23.71
N CYS A 517 -5.98 10.40 24.41
CA CYS A 517 -6.27 11.81 24.57
C CYS A 517 -5.19 12.47 25.43
N ASP A 518 -4.59 13.54 24.94
CA ASP A 518 -3.55 14.27 25.66
C ASP A 518 -4.09 15.07 26.84
N GLY A 519 -5.39 15.37 26.85
CA GLY A 519 -6.08 16.03 27.96
C GLY A 519 -6.33 15.07 29.12
N CYS A 520 -7.26 14.12 28.94
CA CYS A 520 -7.70 13.23 30.02
C CYS A 520 -6.86 11.95 30.17
N LYS A 521 -5.92 11.68 29.23
CA LYS A 521 -5.09 10.46 29.18
C LYS A 521 -5.85 9.16 28.98
N GLU A 522 -7.15 9.21 28.74
CA GLU A 522 -7.96 8.04 28.39
C GLU A 522 -7.86 7.70 26.89
N PRO A 523 -8.03 6.42 26.51
CA PRO A 523 -8.06 6.02 25.11
C PRO A 523 -9.30 6.60 24.42
N GLY A 524 -9.14 7.00 23.16
CA GLY A 524 -10.20 7.48 22.28
C GLY A 524 -10.26 6.67 20.99
N TYR A 525 -11.45 6.63 20.40
CA TYR A 525 -11.72 5.92 19.15
C TYR A 525 -12.56 6.79 18.23
N GLY A 526 -12.35 6.61 16.93
CA GLY A 526 -13.17 7.25 15.93
C GLY A 526 -12.69 8.65 15.55
N TRP A 527 -13.20 9.69 16.18
CA TRP A 527 -12.79 11.07 15.89
C TRP A 527 -11.95 11.65 17.03
N SER A 528 -10.84 12.30 16.69
CA SER A 528 -10.08 13.16 17.59
C SER A 528 -10.02 14.58 17.05
N PHE A 529 -9.84 15.56 17.92
CA PHE A 529 -9.37 16.88 17.52
C PHE A 529 -7.84 16.89 17.63
N CYS A 530 -7.16 16.96 16.48
CA CYS A 530 -5.73 16.76 16.38
C CYS A 530 -5.01 18.00 15.85
N CYS A 531 -3.89 18.35 16.47
CA CYS A 531 -2.90 19.26 15.90
C CYS A 531 -1.94 18.43 15.05
N LYS A 532 -1.89 18.64 13.72
CA LYS A 532 -0.98 17.90 12.84
C LYS A 532 0.49 18.27 13.05
N GLU A 533 0.76 19.48 13.54
CA GLU A 533 2.13 19.98 13.75
C GLU A 533 2.76 19.36 15.00
N CYS A 534 1.99 19.26 16.09
CA CYS A 534 2.46 18.72 17.37
C CYS A 534 2.08 17.24 17.60
N ASN A 535 1.24 16.67 16.74
CA ASN A 535 0.59 15.36 16.95
C ASN A 535 -0.07 15.26 18.33
N PHE A 536 -0.82 16.30 18.69
CA PHE A 536 -1.56 16.42 19.95
C PHE A 536 -3.03 16.09 19.69
N ASP A 537 -3.59 15.08 20.37
CA ASP A 537 -4.93 14.54 20.11
C ASP A 537 -5.83 14.72 21.34
N LEU A 538 -7.01 15.33 21.16
CA LEU A 538 -8.05 15.41 22.19
C LEU A 538 -9.30 14.62 21.80
N HIS A 539 -10.00 14.06 22.80
CA HIS A 539 -11.38 13.61 22.60
C HIS A 539 -12.26 14.78 22.16
N PRO A 540 -13.36 14.52 21.41
CA PRO A 540 -14.31 15.55 21.03
C PRO A 540 -14.82 16.36 22.23
N ASN A 541 -15.15 15.69 23.34
CA ASN A 541 -15.60 16.37 24.55
C ASN A 541 -14.51 17.19 25.24
N CYS A 542 -13.26 16.73 25.22
CA CYS A 542 -12.10 17.44 25.79
C CYS A 542 -11.74 18.67 24.96
N ALA A 543 -12.07 18.67 23.67
CA ALA A 543 -11.83 19.79 22.77
C ALA A 543 -13.00 20.81 22.75
N LEU A 544 -14.25 20.34 22.94
CA LEU A 544 -15.45 21.15 22.72
C LEU A 544 -16.21 21.57 24.00
N LYS A 545 -15.99 20.93 25.15
CA LYS A 545 -16.60 21.40 26.42
C LYS A 545 -15.98 22.72 26.88
N LYS A 546 -16.82 23.62 27.40
CA LYS A 546 -16.39 24.75 28.24
C LYS A 546 -16.38 24.29 29.69
N ASP A 547 -15.36 24.69 30.45
CA ASP A 547 -15.38 24.59 31.91
C ASP A 547 -16.58 25.39 32.45
N GLU A 548 -17.41 24.77 33.29
CA GLU A 548 -18.54 25.45 33.96
C GLU A 548 -18.08 26.36 35.11
N GLU A 549 -16.78 26.49 35.36
CA GLU A 549 -16.22 27.34 36.41
C GLU A 549 -15.66 28.66 35.86
N GLU A 550 -16.50 29.53 35.28
CA GLU A 550 -16.25 30.99 35.26
C GLU A 550 -17.46 31.75 34.68
N THR A 551 -18.48 31.98 35.52
CA THR A 551 -19.48 33.02 35.25
C THR A 551 -19.38 34.12 36.29
N LYS A 552 -18.35 34.97 36.18
CA LYS A 552 -18.40 36.37 36.58
C LYS A 552 -17.45 37.21 35.71
N GLY A 553 -17.98 37.86 34.68
CA GLY A 553 -17.27 38.97 34.02
C GLY A 553 -17.55 39.13 32.53
N ASP A 554 -18.48 40.03 32.23
CA ASP A 554 -18.64 40.83 31.02
C ASP A 554 -19.00 40.22 29.65
N HIS A 555 -19.99 40.89 29.05
CA HIS A 555 -20.67 40.59 27.80
C HIS A 555 -19.80 40.84 26.55
N GLU A 556 -20.15 40.05 25.52
CA GLU A 556 -19.95 40.28 24.08
C GLU A 556 -18.87 39.44 23.37
N LYS A 557 -19.20 38.16 23.21
CA LYS A 557 -19.29 37.49 21.90
C LYS A 557 -19.96 36.14 22.15
N ALA A 558 -21.18 35.95 21.63
CA ALA A 558 -21.85 34.66 21.60
C ALA A 558 -21.03 33.69 20.73
N LYS A 559 -20.01 33.06 21.32
CA LYS A 559 -19.31 31.92 20.71
C LYS A 559 -20.21 30.71 20.88
N GLU A 560 -20.62 30.15 19.74
CA GLU A 560 -21.39 28.91 19.61
C GLU A 560 -20.92 27.89 20.65
N GLY A 561 -21.75 27.61 21.66
CA GLY A 561 -21.46 26.62 22.67
C GLY A 561 -21.71 25.22 22.12
N PHE A 562 -21.04 24.22 22.66
CA PHE A 562 -21.36 22.81 22.39
C PHE A 562 -21.72 22.12 23.70
N VAL A 563 -22.79 21.34 23.68
CA VAL A 563 -23.16 20.42 24.76
C VAL A 563 -22.71 19.03 24.35
N CYS A 564 -21.91 18.38 25.20
CA CYS A 564 -21.36 17.06 24.92
C CYS A 564 -21.85 16.01 25.92
N ASP A 565 -22.40 14.91 25.39
CA ASP A 565 -22.72 13.68 26.13
C ASP A 565 -21.79 12.56 25.63
N GLY A 566 -20.88 12.10 26.49
CA GLY A 566 -19.76 11.25 26.07
C GLY A 566 -18.93 11.93 24.98
N ASP A 567 -18.69 11.25 23.86
CA ASP A 567 -17.95 11.77 22.68
C ASP A 567 -18.86 12.48 21.66
N VAL A 568 -20.18 12.57 21.93
CA VAL A 568 -21.15 13.24 21.05
C VAL A 568 -21.31 14.68 21.48
N CYS A 569 -20.88 15.63 20.64
CA CYS A 569 -21.06 17.07 20.88
C CYS A 569 -22.03 17.68 19.87
N ARG A 570 -22.98 18.48 20.35
CA ARG A 570 -23.95 19.20 19.51
C ARG A 570 -23.88 20.69 19.81
N ARG A 571 -24.14 21.52 18.80
CA ARG A 571 -24.24 22.96 18.99
C ARG A 571 -25.40 23.26 19.96
N ALA A 572 -25.12 24.05 20.99
CA ALA A 572 -26.06 24.46 22.03
C ALA A 572 -27.16 25.37 21.49
#